data_AF-A0A150H0P9-F1
#
_entry.id   AF-A0A150H0P9-F1
#
_cell.length_a   1.000
_cell.length_b   1.000
_cell.length_c   1.000
_cell.angle_alpha   90.00
_cell.angle_beta   90.00
_cell.angle_gamma   90.00
#
_symmetry.space_group_name_H-M   'P 1'
#
loop_
_entity.id
_entity.type
_entity.pdbx_description
1 polymer ?
#
loop_
_entity_poly.entity_id
_entity_poly.type
_entity_poly.pdbx_seq_one_letter_code
_entity_poly.pdbx_strand_id
1 'polypeptide(L)'
;MPHSLRSRFQALNEEAAIGDTVAQVRRELARPRTVLLGFRPQIVDPASGRTLWISTINNLTKTWYGAMLLRPTSFIRGLRCLFGDQALCCRSSDFRAVGGFRRDYPIMEDAELCIALHMAGPADSSRHRGRGRVRMLMHRPAVTSGRRIVAWGELRANLIFAYISVLWLAGATPTQLHHTYRTLYKDVR
;
A
#
# COMPACT_ATOMS: atom_id res chain seq x y z
N MET A 1 30.53 21.06 24.44
CA MET A 1 29.12 20.58 24.43
C MET A 1 28.36 21.11 23.20
N PRO A 2 28.57 20.59 21.97
CA PRO A 2 27.90 21.07 20.75
C PRO A 2 26.75 20.17 20.24
N HIS A 3 26.38 19.10 20.97
CA HIS A 3 25.37 18.13 20.53
C HIS A 3 23.90 18.59 20.64
N SER A 4 23.61 19.77 21.20
CA SER A 4 22.23 20.20 21.52
C SER A 4 21.53 21.06 20.46
N LEU A 5 22.27 21.75 19.59
CA LEU A 5 21.66 22.62 18.56
C LEU A 5 21.30 21.82 17.30
N ARG A 6 22.20 20.95 16.82
CA ARG A 6 21.97 20.13 15.62
C ARG A 6 20.78 19.18 15.79
N SER A 7 20.62 18.60 16.98
CA SER A 7 19.49 17.73 17.33
C SER A 7 18.16 18.50 17.39
N ARG A 8 18.16 19.73 17.94
CA ARG A 8 16.97 20.59 17.96
C ARG A 8 16.57 21.07 16.57
N PHE A 9 17.52 21.48 15.73
CA PHE A 9 17.24 21.84 14.33
C PHE A 9 16.72 20.65 13.52
N GLN A 10 17.27 19.46 13.74
CA GLN A 10 16.80 18.24 13.10
C GLN A 10 15.36 17.90 13.53
N ALA A 11 15.06 17.96 14.83
CA ALA A 11 13.70 17.74 15.33
C ALA A 11 12.68 18.74 14.75
N LEU A 12 13.02 20.03 14.70
CA LEU A 12 12.15 21.06 14.09
C LEU A 12 11.91 20.81 12.60
N ASN A 13 12.94 20.39 11.87
CA ASN A 13 12.81 20.04 10.45
C ASN A 13 11.95 18.78 10.24
N GLU A 14 12.08 17.79 11.13
CA GLU A 14 11.26 16.58 11.13
C GLU A 14 9.79 16.88 11.45
N GLU A 15 9.52 17.71 12.46
CA GLU A 15 8.16 18.18 12.80
C GLU A 15 7.51 18.95 11.65
N ALA A 16 8.24 19.90 11.03
CA ALA A 16 7.76 20.64 9.88
C ALA A 16 7.46 19.70 8.69
N ALA A 17 8.33 18.71 8.45
CA ALA A 17 8.14 17.70 7.41
C ALA A 17 6.93 16.78 7.65
N ILE A 18 6.66 16.41 8.91
CA ILE A 18 5.47 15.64 9.30
C ILE A 18 4.22 16.50 9.10
N GLY A 19 4.25 17.76 9.54
CA GLY A 19 3.17 18.72 9.35
C GLY A 19 2.77 18.88 7.88
N ASP A 20 3.75 19.02 6.99
CA ASP A 20 3.53 19.11 5.54
C ASP A 20 2.93 17.81 4.96
N THR A 21 3.43 16.65 5.41
CA THR A 21 2.90 15.34 4.96
C THR A 21 1.43 15.16 5.36
N VAL A 22 1.08 15.47 6.61
CA VAL A 22 -0.30 15.40 7.10
C VAL A 22 -1.19 16.40 6.35
N ALA A 23 -0.70 17.61 6.08
CA ALA A 23 -1.42 18.61 5.29
C ALA A 23 -1.68 18.11 3.85
N GLN A 24 -0.70 17.45 3.22
CA GLN A 24 -0.86 16.82 1.91
C GLN A 24 -1.91 15.71 1.93
N VAL A 25 -1.87 14.81 2.91
CA VAL A 25 -2.87 13.74 3.09
C VAL A 25 -4.27 14.33 3.25
N ARG A 26 -4.44 15.34 4.12
CA ARG A 26 -5.73 16.02 4.35
C ARG A 26 -6.26 16.65 3.07
N ARG A 27 -5.41 17.37 2.33
CA ARG A 27 -5.76 18.01 1.05
C ARG A 27 -6.19 16.98 -0.01
N GLU A 28 -5.54 15.84 -0.08
CA GLU A 28 -5.88 14.79 -1.05
C GLU A 28 -7.16 14.03 -0.66
N LEU A 29 -7.39 13.78 0.64
CA LEU A 29 -8.62 13.17 1.15
C LEU A 29 -9.83 14.14 1.13
N ALA A 30 -9.60 15.45 1.12
CA ALA A 30 -10.64 16.46 0.95
C ALA A 30 -11.27 16.44 -0.46
N ARG A 31 -10.62 15.81 -1.44
CA ARG A 31 -11.20 15.64 -2.78
C ARG A 31 -12.40 14.69 -2.68
N PRO A 32 -13.59 15.07 -3.21
CA PRO A 32 -14.85 14.37 -2.92
C PRO A 32 -14.84 12.86 -3.18
N ARG A 33 -14.12 12.38 -4.21
CA ARG A 33 -14.09 10.97 -4.59
C ARG A 33 -12.88 10.18 -4.07
N THR A 34 -11.89 10.81 -3.44
CA THR A 34 -10.65 10.11 -3.05
C THR A 34 -10.87 9.29 -1.79
N VAL A 35 -11.02 7.97 -1.87
CA VAL A 35 -11.37 7.14 -0.69
C VAL A 35 -10.15 6.56 0.04
N LEU A 36 -9.03 6.41 -0.68
CA LEU A 36 -7.81 5.79 -0.18
C LEU A 36 -6.58 6.42 -0.82
N LEU A 37 -5.56 6.64 -0.01
CA LEU A 37 -4.24 7.09 -0.41
C LEU A 37 -3.21 6.01 -0.08
N GLY A 38 -2.29 5.77 -1.00
CA GLY A 38 -1.07 5.01 -0.77
C GLY A 38 0.15 5.89 -0.94
N PHE A 39 1.22 5.63 -0.21
CA PHE A 39 2.50 6.28 -0.42
C PHE A 39 3.35 5.50 -1.42
N ARG A 40 4.20 6.20 -2.17
CA ARG A 40 5.21 5.54 -3.02
C ARG A 40 6.07 4.61 -2.14
N PRO A 41 6.24 3.33 -2.48
CA PRO A 41 7.07 2.43 -1.69
C PRO A 41 8.55 2.79 -1.88
N GLN A 42 9.34 2.57 -0.84
CA GLN A 42 10.79 2.49 -0.92
C GLN A 42 11.25 1.34 -0.04
N ILE A 43 11.66 0.24 -0.66
CA ILE A 43 12.07 -0.96 0.05
C ILE A 43 13.58 -0.91 0.24
N VAL A 44 14.03 -0.95 1.50
CA VAL A 44 15.45 -0.84 1.85
C VAL A 44 15.94 -2.11 2.52
N ASP A 45 17.16 -2.53 2.18
CA ASP A 45 17.89 -3.50 2.98
C ASP A 45 18.21 -2.87 4.35
N PRO A 46 17.72 -3.43 5.46
CA PRO A 46 17.99 -2.86 6.78
C PRO A 46 19.46 -2.95 7.21
N ALA A 47 20.25 -3.85 6.63
CA ALA A 47 21.67 -4.01 7.00
C ALA A 47 22.55 -2.95 6.32
N SER A 48 22.35 -2.74 5.02
CA SER A 48 23.15 -1.80 4.23
C SER A 48 22.51 -0.42 4.03
N GLY A 49 21.22 -0.26 4.31
CA GLY A 49 20.44 0.94 3.97
C GLY A 49 20.19 1.10 2.45
N ARG A 50 20.66 0.15 1.63
CA ARG A 50 20.54 0.23 0.18
C ARG A 50 19.08 0.03 -0.26
N THR A 51 18.64 0.82 -1.22
CA THR A 51 17.33 0.62 -1.85
C THR A 51 17.36 -0.63 -2.75
N LEU A 52 16.39 -1.52 -2.52
CA LEU A 52 16.11 -2.70 -3.33
C LEU A 52 15.29 -2.27 -4.55
N TRP A 53 15.98 -1.77 -5.59
CA TRP A 53 15.35 -1.09 -6.72
C TRP A 53 14.38 -1.96 -7.51
N ILE A 54 14.73 -3.23 -7.78
CA ILE A 54 13.85 -4.14 -8.53
C ILE A 54 12.54 -4.31 -7.79
N SER A 55 12.61 -4.61 -6.49
CA SER A 55 11.44 -4.80 -5.64
C SER A 55 10.65 -3.51 -5.46
N THR A 56 11.33 -2.37 -5.31
CA THR A 56 10.68 -1.05 -5.18
C THR A 56 9.93 -0.68 -6.46
N ILE A 57 10.56 -0.83 -7.62
CA ILE A 57 9.94 -0.53 -8.92
C ILE A 57 8.78 -1.48 -9.18
N ASN A 58 8.96 -2.79 -8.97
CA ASN A 58 7.89 -3.76 -9.14
C ASN A 58 6.71 -3.47 -8.20
N ASN A 59 6.98 -3.09 -6.94
CA ASN A 59 5.93 -2.72 -6.00
C ASN A 59 5.18 -1.45 -6.41
N LEU A 60 5.90 -0.48 -6.97
CA LEU A 60 5.30 0.71 -7.55
C LEU A 60 4.41 0.33 -8.74
N THR A 61 4.96 -0.32 -9.77
CA THR A 61 4.26 -0.62 -11.03
C THR A 61 3.05 -1.54 -10.85
N LYS A 62 3.12 -2.51 -9.92
CA LYS A 62 1.99 -3.42 -9.62
C LYS A 62 0.73 -2.72 -9.15
N THR A 63 0.87 -1.50 -8.65
CA THR A 63 -0.27 -0.68 -8.24
C THR A 63 -1.25 -0.42 -9.39
N TRP A 64 -0.70 -0.22 -10.60
CA TRP A 64 -1.50 0.06 -11.79
C TRP A 64 -1.87 -1.22 -12.54
N TYR A 65 -0.88 -2.06 -12.86
CA TYR A 65 -1.17 -3.25 -13.68
C TYR A 65 -2.06 -4.24 -12.93
N GLY A 66 -1.96 -4.36 -11.60
CA GLY A 66 -2.84 -5.23 -10.81
C GLY A 66 -4.32 -4.87 -11.04
N ALA A 67 -4.69 -3.61 -10.80
CA ALA A 67 -6.05 -3.15 -11.03
C ALA A 67 -6.48 -3.23 -12.51
N MET A 68 -5.56 -2.94 -13.44
CA MET A 68 -5.81 -3.00 -14.89
C MET A 68 -6.15 -4.41 -15.37
N LEU A 69 -5.39 -5.42 -14.93
CA LEU A 69 -5.58 -6.82 -15.31
C LEU A 69 -6.82 -7.42 -14.64
N LEU A 70 -7.09 -7.05 -13.39
CA LEU A 70 -8.19 -7.61 -12.60
C LEU A 70 -9.56 -7.06 -12.96
N ARG A 71 -9.63 -5.74 -13.06
CA ARG A 71 -10.89 -5.01 -13.11
C ARG A 71 -10.69 -3.78 -14.00
N PRO A 72 -10.50 -3.97 -15.32
CA PRO A 72 -10.21 -2.86 -16.24
C PRO A 72 -11.24 -1.74 -16.15
N THR A 73 -12.53 -2.08 -15.99
CA THR A 73 -13.61 -1.10 -15.83
C THR A 73 -13.55 -0.34 -14.50
N SER A 74 -13.04 -0.94 -13.43
CA SER A 74 -12.79 -0.25 -12.14
C SER A 74 -11.50 0.57 -12.21
N PHE A 75 -10.47 0.07 -12.89
CA PHE A 75 -9.21 0.78 -13.10
C PHE A 75 -9.43 2.12 -13.83
N ILE A 76 -10.21 2.11 -14.91
CA ILE A 76 -10.60 3.33 -15.65
C ILE A 76 -11.38 4.29 -14.74
N ARG A 77 -12.19 3.76 -13.82
CA ARG A 77 -12.95 4.55 -12.84
C ARG A 77 -12.13 5.01 -11.62
N GLY A 78 -10.85 4.63 -11.54
CA GLY A 78 -9.91 5.12 -10.54
C GLY A 78 -9.53 4.11 -9.44
N LEU A 79 -9.79 2.81 -9.63
CA LEU A 79 -9.22 1.78 -8.76
C LEU A 79 -7.72 1.67 -9.00
N ARG A 80 -6.96 1.59 -7.91
CA ARG A 80 -5.56 1.19 -7.89
C ARG A 80 -5.42 0.13 -6.80
N CYS A 81 -4.57 -0.86 -7.03
CA CYS A 81 -4.40 -1.96 -6.09
C CYS A 81 -3.16 -1.67 -5.26
N LEU A 82 -3.33 -1.14 -4.05
CA LEU A 82 -2.22 -0.88 -3.15
C LEU A 82 -1.87 -2.16 -2.38
N PHE A 83 -0.62 -2.28 -1.94
CA PHE A 83 -0.09 -3.46 -1.25
C PHE A 83 0.70 -3.05 0.00
N GLY A 84 0.76 -3.90 1.02
CA GLY A 84 1.21 -3.57 2.37
C GLY A 84 2.60 -2.96 2.58
N ASP A 85 3.46 -2.97 1.55
CA ASP A 85 4.71 -2.20 1.56
C ASP A 85 4.49 -0.69 1.35
N GLN A 86 3.26 -0.30 1.01
CA GLN A 86 2.82 1.06 0.81
C GLN A 86 2.02 1.46 2.05
N ALA A 87 2.47 2.49 2.77
CA ALA A 87 1.66 3.05 3.85
C ALA A 87 0.31 3.50 3.27
N LEU A 88 -0.79 3.19 3.96
CA LEU A 88 -2.15 3.48 3.52
C LEU A 88 -2.79 4.53 4.42
N CYS A 89 -3.56 5.45 3.83
CA CYS A 89 -4.32 6.47 4.56
C CYS A 89 -5.72 6.61 3.95
N CYS A 90 -6.74 6.54 4.79
CA CYS A 90 -8.13 6.78 4.40
C CYS A 90 -8.87 7.56 5.50
N ARG A 91 -10.10 7.99 5.22
CA ARG A 91 -10.95 8.53 6.27
C ARG A 91 -11.43 7.40 7.18
N SER A 92 -11.47 7.68 8.47
CA SER A 92 -11.96 6.70 9.44
C SER A 92 -13.43 6.30 9.20
N SER A 93 -14.27 7.24 8.72
CA SER A 93 -15.65 6.96 8.31
C SER A 93 -15.72 5.95 7.17
N ASP A 94 -14.96 6.17 6.08
CA ASP A 94 -14.91 5.27 4.93
C ASP A 94 -14.42 3.87 5.34
N PHE A 95 -13.36 3.80 6.16
CA PHE A 95 -12.82 2.52 6.65
C PHE A 95 -13.86 1.72 7.45
N ARG A 96 -14.58 2.38 8.36
CA ARG A 96 -15.65 1.74 9.15
C ARG A 96 -16.84 1.35 8.27
N ALA A 97 -17.19 2.16 7.27
CA ALA A 97 -18.31 1.89 6.37
C ALA A 97 -18.11 0.60 5.56
N VAL A 98 -16.87 0.24 5.24
CA VAL A 98 -16.54 -1.02 4.55
C VAL A 98 -16.20 -2.18 5.51
N GLY A 99 -16.29 -1.97 6.83
CA GLY A 99 -15.97 -2.99 7.84
C GLY A 99 -14.48 -3.17 8.11
N GLY A 100 -13.61 -2.31 7.58
CA GLY A 100 -12.16 -2.36 7.76
C GLY A 100 -11.48 -3.52 7.04
N PHE A 101 -10.40 -4.04 7.64
CA PHE A 101 -9.70 -5.21 7.10
C PHE A 101 -10.50 -6.49 7.31
N ARG A 102 -10.64 -7.24 6.24
CA ARG A 102 -11.31 -8.53 6.20
C ARG A 102 -10.46 -9.60 6.89
N ARG A 103 -10.96 -10.17 7.99
CA ARG A 103 -10.25 -11.19 8.79
C ARG A 103 -10.06 -12.51 8.05
N ASP A 104 -10.90 -12.78 7.06
CA ASP A 104 -10.80 -13.96 6.21
C ASP A 104 -9.64 -13.89 5.20
N TYR A 105 -9.05 -12.71 4.99
CA TYR A 105 -7.89 -12.51 4.10
C TYR A 105 -6.62 -12.29 4.93
N PRO A 106 -5.84 -13.35 5.22
CA PRO A 106 -4.56 -13.22 5.92
C PRO A 106 -3.44 -12.68 5.02
N ILE A 107 -3.66 -12.69 3.70
CA ILE A 107 -2.83 -12.04 2.69
C ILE A 107 -3.76 -11.37 1.67
N MET A 108 -3.27 -10.35 0.98
CA MET A 108 -4.03 -9.55 0.00
C MET A 108 -5.15 -8.70 0.63
N GLU A 109 -5.11 -8.51 1.95
CA GLU A 109 -6.05 -7.69 2.71
C GLU A 109 -6.08 -6.23 2.25
N ASP A 110 -4.92 -5.68 1.84
CA ASP A 110 -4.81 -4.33 1.32
C ASP A 110 -5.50 -4.17 -0.04
N ALA A 111 -5.36 -5.18 -0.90
CA ALA A 111 -5.97 -5.21 -2.22
C ALA A 111 -7.50 -5.30 -2.11
N GLU A 112 -8.00 -6.14 -1.20
CA GLU A 112 -9.42 -6.22 -0.88
C GLU A 112 -9.95 -4.91 -0.29
N LEU A 113 -9.19 -4.26 0.61
CA LEU A 113 -9.55 -2.95 1.14
C LEU A 113 -9.64 -1.89 0.03
N CYS A 114 -8.71 -1.88 -0.92
CA CYS A 114 -8.74 -0.99 -2.08
C CYS A 114 -10.02 -1.19 -2.91
N ILE A 115 -10.40 -2.44 -3.16
CA ILE A 115 -11.62 -2.78 -3.91
C ILE A 115 -12.86 -2.37 -3.12
N ALA A 116 -12.94 -2.68 -1.83
CA ALA A 116 -14.09 -2.37 -0.99
C ALA A 116 -14.35 -0.86 -0.92
N LEU A 117 -13.32 -0.05 -0.63
CA LEU A 117 -13.41 1.40 -0.60
C LEU A 117 -13.76 1.99 -1.98
N HIS A 118 -13.16 1.47 -3.05
CA HIS A 118 -13.48 1.90 -4.42
C HIS A 118 -14.95 1.63 -4.77
N MET A 119 -15.47 0.46 -4.41
CA MET A 119 -16.83 0.07 -4.75
C MET A 119 -17.88 0.79 -3.90
N ALA A 120 -17.63 0.96 -2.60
CA ALA A 120 -18.51 1.69 -1.69
C ALA A 120 -18.57 3.19 -2.01
N GLY A 121 -17.43 3.78 -2.38
CA GLY A 121 -17.30 5.22 -2.49
C GLY A 121 -17.21 5.91 -1.11
N PRO A 122 -17.20 7.25 -1.07
CA PRO A 122 -17.04 8.00 0.18
C PRO A 122 -18.30 7.89 1.05
N ALA A 123 -18.13 7.59 2.34
CA ALA A 123 -19.24 7.37 3.27
C ALA A 123 -20.10 8.63 3.52
N ASP A 124 -19.50 9.81 3.44
CA ASP A 124 -20.16 11.11 3.66
C ASP A 124 -20.87 11.66 2.40
N SER A 125 -20.93 10.88 1.32
CA SER A 125 -21.46 11.38 0.04
C SER A 125 -22.98 11.28 -0.05
N SER A 126 -23.67 12.18 0.65
CA SER A 126 -25.06 12.56 0.31
C SER A 126 -25.17 13.18 -1.10
N ARG A 127 -24.05 13.72 -1.63
CA ARG A 127 -23.99 14.45 -2.91
C ARG A 127 -23.34 13.69 -4.07
N HIS A 128 -22.71 12.53 -3.84
CA HIS A 128 -21.98 11.78 -4.87
C HIS A 128 -22.27 10.28 -4.82
N ARG A 129 -23.24 9.82 -5.62
CA ARG A 129 -23.43 8.39 -5.89
C ARG A 129 -22.40 7.93 -6.93
N GLY A 130 -21.28 7.35 -6.50
CA GLY A 130 -20.30 6.82 -7.44
C GLY A 130 -19.08 6.18 -6.78
N ARG A 131 -18.33 5.42 -7.59
CA ARG A 131 -17.12 4.72 -7.14
C ARG A 131 -16.06 5.69 -6.63
N GLY A 132 -15.40 5.28 -5.55
CA GLY A 132 -14.25 5.98 -4.97
C GLY A 132 -13.03 5.93 -5.89
N ARG A 133 -12.04 6.77 -5.62
CA ARG A 133 -10.75 6.78 -6.30
C ARG A 133 -9.63 6.49 -5.31
N VAL A 134 -8.76 5.57 -5.69
CA VAL A 134 -7.53 5.26 -4.95
C VAL A 134 -6.40 6.06 -5.61
N ARG A 135 -5.64 6.81 -4.82
CA ARG A 135 -4.53 7.65 -5.33
C ARG A 135 -3.22 7.26 -4.66
N MET A 136 -2.12 7.54 -5.35
CA MET A 136 -0.79 7.39 -4.79
C MET A 136 -0.12 8.75 -4.60
N LEU A 137 0.47 8.97 -3.44
CA LEU A 137 1.31 10.12 -3.13
C LEU A 137 2.75 9.81 -3.54
N MET A 138 3.26 10.60 -4.49
CA MET A 138 4.60 10.39 -5.06
C MET A 138 5.71 11.14 -4.33
N HIS A 139 5.37 12.20 -3.59
CA HIS A 139 6.33 13.15 -3.07
C HIS A 139 7.20 12.58 -1.93
N ARG A 140 6.57 11.87 -0.98
CA ARG A 140 7.23 11.25 0.17
C ARG A 140 7.13 9.73 0.06
N PRO A 141 8.25 9.00 0.09
CA PRO A 141 8.20 7.54 0.11
C PRO A 141 7.81 7.01 1.50
N ALA A 142 7.05 5.92 1.52
CA ALA A 142 6.98 5.05 2.68
C ALA A 142 8.18 4.09 2.64
N VAL A 143 9.12 4.29 3.56
CA VAL A 143 10.30 3.42 3.69
C VAL A 143 9.90 2.17 4.46
N THR A 144 10.12 1.01 3.85
CA THR A 144 9.85 -0.30 4.46
C THR A 144 11.06 -1.20 4.41
N SER A 145 11.12 -2.15 5.35
CA SER A 145 12.24 -3.06 5.50
C SER A 145 12.13 -4.27 4.58
N GLY A 146 13.09 -4.41 3.68
CA GLY A 146 13.22 -5.51 2.73
C GLY A 146 13.82 -6.80 3.30
N ARG A 147 13.81 -7.03 4.62
CA ARG A 147 14.45 -8.20 5.28
C ARG A 147 14.23 -9.52 4.54
N ARG A 148 12.98 -9.81 4.21
CA ARG A 148 12.59 -11.08 3.56
C ARG A 148 13.07 -11.16 2.12
N ILE A 149 13.09 -10.02 1.42
CA ILE A 149 13.58 -9.93 0.05
C ILE A 149 15.08 -10.20 0.01
N VAL A 150 15.83 -9.65 0.97
CA VAL A 150 17.27 -9.92 1.12
C VAL A 150 17.52 -11.38 1.44
N ALA A 151 16.78 -11.95 2.41
CA ALA A 151 16.93 -13.34 2.83
C ALA A 151 16.70 -14.37 1.71
N TRP A 152 15.79 -14.08 0.78
CA TRP A 152 15.46 -15.00 -0.32
C TRP A 152 16.15 -14.68 -1.64
N GLY A 153 16.74 -13.50 -1.74
CA GLY A 153 17.15 -12.90 -3.01
C GLY A 153 15.98 -12.18 -3.71
N GLU A 154 16.28 -11.03 -4.32
CA GLU A 154 15.27 -10.18 -4.97
C GLU A 154 14.45 -10.92 -6.03
N LEU A 155 15.10 -11.74 -6.88
CA LEU A 155 14.41 -12.45 -7.95
C LEU A 155 13.37 -13.44 -7.40
N ARG A 156 13.80 -14.32 -6.49
CA ARG A 156 12.94 -15.34 -5.90
C ARG A 156 11.77 -14.71 -5.14
N ALA A 157 12.01 -13.65 -4.38
CA ALA A 157 10.96 -12.94 -3.67
C ALA A 157 9.92 -12.36 -4.63
N ASN A 158 10.35 -11.66 -5.69
CA ASN A 158 9.45 -11.07 -6.67
C ASN A 158 8.64 -12.14 -7.44
N LEU A 159 9.23 -13.30 -7.75
CA LEU A 159 8.52 -14.41 -8.37
C LEU A 159 7.42 -14.99 -7.45
N ILE A 160 7.71 -15.17 -6.15
CA ILE A 160 6.71 -15.63 -5.17
C ILE A 160 5.57 -14.62 -5.07
N PHE A 161 5.87 -13.32 -4.98
CA PHE A 161 4.86 -12.27 -4.95
C PHE A 161 3.99 -12.25 -6.20
N ALA A 162 4.61 -12.39 -7.38
CA ALA A 162 3.90 -12.46 -8.65
C ALA A 162 2.99 -13.70 -8.70
N TYR A 163 3.48 -14.87 -8.28
CA TYR A 163 2.70 -16.11 -8.25
C TYR A 163 1.49 -16.02 -7.33
N ILE A 164 1.65 -15.52 -6.09
CA ILE A 164 0.54 -15.28 -5.17
C ILE A 164 -0.47 -14.31 -5.79
N SER A 165 0.02 -13.24 -6.43
CA SER A 165 -0.85 -12.27 -7.09
C SER A 165 -1.67 -12.96 -8.18
N VAL A 166 -1.04 -13.78 -9.04
CA VAL A 166 -1.71 -14.54 -10.11
C VAL A 166 -2.77 -15.48 -9.56
N LEU A 167 -2.48 -16.22 -8.49
CA LEU A 167 -3.46 -17.11 -7.86
C LEU A 167 -4.67 -16.33 -7.34
N TRP A 168 -4.44 -15.18 -6.70
CA TRP A 168 -5.53 -14.33 -6.26
C TRP A 168 -6.33 -13.78 -7.46
N LEU A 169 -5.68 -13.40 -8.57
CA LEU A 169 -6.38 -12.99 -9.81
C LEU A 169 -7.25 -14.12 -10.36
N ALA A 170 -6.77 -15.37 -10.27
CA ALA A 170 -7.48 -16.56 -10.73
C ALA A 170 -8.65 -16.97 -9.82
N GLY A 171 -8.91 -16.23 -8.73
CA GLY A 171 -10.01 -16.50 -7.82
C GLY A 171 -9.71 -17.53 -6.73
N ALA A 172 -8.43 -17.77 -6.42
CA ALA A 172 -8.07 -18.63 -5.30
C ALA A 172 -8.68 -18.11 -4.00
N THR A 173 -9.27 -19.02 -3.23
CA THR A 173 -9.87 -18.72 -1.93
C THR A 173 -8.80 -18.24 -0.93
N PRO A 174 -9.16 -17.45 0.09
CA PRO A 174 -8.19 -16.98 1.08
C PRO A 174 -7.45 -18.13 1.79
N THR A 175 -8.12 -19.26 2.00
CA THR A 175 -7.53 -20.49 2.56
C THR A 175 -6.48 -21.10 1.64
N GLN A 176 -6.73 -21.16 0.33
CA GLN A 176 -5.76 -21.65 -0.66
C GLN A 176 -4.55 -20.71 -0.74
N LEU A 177 -4.81 -19.40 -0.79
CA LEU A 177 -3.77 -18.38 -0.80
C LEU A 177 -2.89 -18.46 0.44
N HIS A 178 -3.49 -18.60 1.63
CA HIS A 178 -2.76 -18.75 2.87
C HIS A 178 -1.93 -20.03 2.92
N HIS A 179 -2.49 -21.16 2.45
CA HIS A 179 -1.78 -22.43 2.40
C HIS A 179 -0.56 -22.36 1.45
N THR A 180 -0.77 -21.84 0.23
CA THR A 180 0.31 -21.64 -0.74
C THR A 180 1.35 -20.67 -0.21
N TYR A 181 0.90 -19.55 0.38
CA TYR A 181 1.77 -18.60 1.04
C TYR A 181 2.64 -19.31 2.06
N ARG A 182 2.08 -20.02 3.05
CA ARG A 182 2.87 -20.75 4.06
C ARG A 182 3.81 -21.82 3.51
N THR A 183 3.45 -22.44 2.39
CA THR A 183 4.28 -23.46 1.76
C THR A 183 5.50 -22.86 1.07
N LEU A 184 5.33 -21.69 0.45
CA LEU A 184 6.40 -20.94 -0.22
C LEU A 184 7.19 -20.06 0.77
N TYR A 185 6.49 -19.50 1.76
CA TYR A 185 6.99 -18.83 2.96
C TYR A 185 7.40 -19.86 4.01
N LYS A 186 8.39 -20.69 3.69
CA LYS A 186 9.17 -21.33 4.74
C LYS A 186 10.03 -20.24 5.36
N ASP A 187 9.73 -19.86 6.60
CA ASP A 187 10.43 -18.80 7.32
C ASP A 187 11.94 -18.96 7.17
N VAL A 188 12.62 -17.91 6.71
CA VAL A 188 14.02 -17.72 7.06
C VAL A 188 13.98 -17.17 8.48
N ARG A 189 14.36 -18.02 9.43
CA ARG A 189 14.64 -17.62 10.81
C ARG A 189 15.77 -16.59 10.84
#